data_AF-A0A6B2C2K9-F1
#
_entry.id   AF-A0A6B2C2K9-F1
#
_cell.length_a   1.000
_cell.length_b   1.000
_cell.length_c   1.000
_cell.angle_alpha   90.00
_cell.angle_beta   90.00
_cell.angle_gamma   90.00
#
_symmetry.space_group_name_H-M   'P 1'
#
loop_
_entity.id
_entity.type
_entity.pdbx_description
1 polymer ?
#
loop_
_entity_poly.entity_id
_entity_poly.type
_entity_poly.pdbx_seq_one_letter_code
_entity_poly.pdbx_strand_id
1 'polypeptide(L)'
;MPEECKDRFVEITDFSKCTEHPFTFVLEQLKCASKTKEVFGIKVPAGTIPLNILLMYADKYGVDVETKEEGFTTFVFKPKY
;
A
#
# COMPACT_ATOMS: atom_id res chain seq x y z
N MET A 1 -10.76 -3.14 15.06
CA MET A 1 -9.74 -2.88 14.03
C MET A 1 -8.45 -3.58 14.47
N PRO A 2 -7.80 -4.40 13.63
CA PRO A 2 -6.52 -5.04 13.97
C PRO A 2 -5.44 -4.00 14.27
N GLU A 3 -4.50 -4.27 15.18
CA GLU A 3 -3.45 -3.29 15.53
C GLU A 3 -2.56 -2.93 14.34
N GLU A 4 -2.30 -3.90 13.45
CA GLU A 4 -1.59 -3.73 12.17
C GLU A 4 -2.29 -2.78 11.17
N CYS A 5 -3.58 -2.49 11.37
CA CYS A 5 -4.37 -1.63 10.49
C CYS A 5 -4.66 -0.25 11.10
N LYS A 6 -3.99 0.13 12.20
CA LYS A 6 -4.20 1.45 12.83
C LYS A 6 -3.72 2.59 11.94
N ASP A 7 -2.59 2.40 11.27
CA ASP A 7 -2.00 3.40 10.38
C ASP A 7 -2.57 3.28 8.96
N ARG A 8 -3.50 4.20 8.63
CA ARG A 8 -4.17 4.23 7.32
C ARG A 8 -3.31 4.78 6.19
N PHE A 9 -2.35 5.62 6.54
CA PHE A 9 -1.46 6.28 5.60
C PHE A 9 -0.04 6.19 6.10
N VAL A 10 0.79 5.46 5.38
CA VAL A 10 2.19 5.25 5.71
C VAL A 10 3.06 6.01 4.71
N GLU A 11 4.05 6.75 5.20
CA GLU A 11 5.05 7.40 4.35
C GLU A 11 6.42 6.78 4.61
N ILE A 12 7.01 6.19 3.57
CA ILE A 12 8.36 5.65 3.58
C ILE A 12 9.22 6.60 2.76
N THR A 13 9.98 7.47 3.42
CA THR A 13 10.90 8.41 2.76
C THR A 13 12.34 7.91 2.68
N ASP A 14 12.72 6.94 3.53
CA ASP A 14 14.08 6.42 3.63
C ASP A 14 14.07 4.90 3.85
N PHE A 15 14.38 4.13 2.80
CA PHE A 15 14.42 2.66 2.88
C PHE A 15 15.58 2.12 3.72
N SER A 16 16.61 2.92 3.96
CA SER A 16 17.76 2.49 4.76
C SER A 16 17.38 2.33 6.25
N LYS A 17 16.27 2.96 6.65
CA LYS A 17 15.68 2.86 8.00
C LYS A 17 14.60 1.80 8.10
N CYS A 18 14.17 1.21 6.98
CA CYS A 18 13.20 0.12 7.00
C CYS A 18 13.89 -1.18 7.43
N THR A 19 13.45 -1.76 8.54
CA THR A 19 13.84 -3.10 8.97
C THR A 19 13.22 -4.19 8.09
N GLU A 20 12.20 -3.85 7.30
CA GLU A 20 11.45 -4.76 6.43
C GLU A 20 11.35 -4.20 5.00
N HIS A 21 11.19 -5.09 4.02
CA HIS A 21 11.10 -4.68 2.62
C HIS A 21 9.84 -3.82 2.40
N PRO A 22 9.91 -2.68 1.69
CA PRO A 22 8.78 -1.76 1.52
C PRO A 22 7.56 -2.40 0.85
N PHE A 23 7.78 -3.45 0.07
CA PHE A 23 6.70 -4.26 -0.49
C PHE A 23 5.85 -4.95 0.58
N THR A 24 6.42 -5.36 1.72
CA THR A 24 5.68 -5.95 2.84
C THR A 24 4.65 -4.98 3.40
N PHE A 25 5.07 -3.74 3.71
CA PHE A 25 4.18 -2.69 4.19
C PHE A 25 3.04 -2.42 3.20
N VAL A 26 3.34 -2.39 1.90
CA VAL A 26 2.32 -2.21 0.87
C VAL A 26 1.30 -3.34 0.86
N LEU A 27 1.72 -4.59 1.01
CA LEU A 27 0.81 -5.72 1.11
C LEU A 27 -0.04 -5.67 2.38
N GLU A 28 0.51 -5.20 3.51
CA GLU A 28 -0.24 -5.02 4.75
C GLU A 28 -1.34 -3.97 4.60
N GLN A 29 -1.01 -2.80 4.05
CA GLN A 29 -1.98 -1.73 3.80
C GLN A 29 -3.12 -2.21 2.88
N LEU A 30 -2.78 -2.98 1.85
CA LEU A 30 -3.74 -3.58 0.93
C LEU A 30 -4.63 -4.63 1.61
N LYS A 31 -4.05 -5.52 2.44
CA LYS A 31 -4.83 -6.48 3.25
C LYS A 31 -5.74 -5.78 4.24
N CYS A 32 -5.27 -4.72 4.87
CA CYS A 32 -6.05 -3.90 5.80
C CYS A 32 -7.24 -3.25 5.09
N ALA A 33 -7.03 -2.66 3.91
CA ALA A 33 -8.12 -2.11 3.09
C ALA A 33 -9.21 -3.16 2.80
N SER A 34 -8.79 -4.36 2.39
CA SER A 34 -9.70 -5.48 2.15
C SER A 34 -10.48 -5.91 3.40
N LYS A 35 -9.78 -6.04 4.54
CA LYS A 35 -10.30 -6.59 5.80
C LYS A 35 -11.21 -5.62 6.55
N THR A 36 -10.86 -4.33 6.59
CA THR A 36 -11.64 -3.32 7.31
C THR A 36 -12.66 -2.63 6.42
N LYS A 37 -12.57 -2.83 5.09
CA LYS A 37 -13.40 -2.13 4.10
C LYS A 37 -13.25 -0.60 4.19
N GLU A 38 -12.04 -0.15 4.51
CA GLU A 38 -11.66 1.27 4.55
C GLU A 38 -10.54 1.57 3.55
N VAL A 39 -10.30 2.86 3.30
CA VAL A 39 -9.25 3.32 2.39
C VAL A 39 -7.92 3.38 3.14
N PHE A 40 -6.88 2.83 2.53
CA PHE A 40 -5.50 2.91 3.01
C PHE A 40 -4.61 3.51 1.94
N GLY A 41 -3.41 3.94 2.32
CA GLY A 41 -2.46 4.51 1.38
C GLY A 41 -1.03 4.38 1.86
N ILE A 42 -0.13 4.37 0.90
CA ILE A 42 1.30 4.33 1.16
C ILE A 42 2.05 5.15 0.14
N LYS A 43 2.99 5.97 0.62
CA LYS A 43 3.88 6.77 -0.21
C LYS A 43 5.29 6.25 -0.10
N VAL A 44 5.90 5.92 -1.22
CA VAL A 44 7.24 5.36 -1.33
C VAL A 44 8.01 6.05 -2.47
N PRO A 45 9.35 6.08 -2.47
CA PRO A 45 10.12 6.56 -3.60
C PRO A 45 9.75 5.87 -4.91
N ALA A 46 9.82 6.62 -6.02
CA ALA A 46 9.46 6.11 -7.33
C ALA A 46 10.33 4.90 -7.73
N GLY A 47 9.73 3.92 -8.43
CA GLY A 47 10.43 2.72 -8.89
C GLY A 47 10.68 1.64 -7.83
N THR A 48 10.29 1.87 -6.57
CA THR A 48 10.47 0.88 -5.49
C THR A 48 9.62 -0.36 -5.68
N ILE A 49 8.39 -0.16 -6.17
CA ILE A 49 7.39 -1.22 -6.25
C ILE A 49 6.91 -1.36 -7.69
N PRO A 50 7.06 -2.56 -8.29
CA PRO A 50 6.55 -2.82 -9.62
C PRO A 50 5.00 -2.86 -9.60
N LEU A 51 4.38 -1.90 -10.27
CA LEU A 51 2.92 -1.69 -10.27
C LEU A 51 2.15 -2.92 -10.73
N ASN A 52 2.65 -3.63 -11.74
CA ASN A 52 2.04 -4.87 -12.24
C ASN A 52 1.88 -5.92 -11.13
N ILE A 53 2.90 -6.10 -10.28
CA ILE A 53 2.83 -7.04 -9.16
C ILE A 53 1.79 -6.57 -8.16
N LEU A 54 1.80 -5.28 -7.81
CA LEU A 54 0.84 -4.72 -6.87
C LEU A 54 -0.61 -4.92 -7.33
N LEU A 55 -0.90 -4.67 -8.61
CA LEU A 55 -2.24 -4.85 -9.18
C LEU A 55 -2.71 -6.32 -9.11
N MET A 56 -1.83 -7.30 -9.33
CA MET A 56 -2.18 -8.72 -9.18
C MET A 56 -2.59 -9.06 -7.74
N TYR A 57 -1.89 -8.53 -6.74
CA TYR A 57 -2.28 -8.72 -5.34
C TYR A 57 -3.58 -7.99 -5.02
N ALA A 58 -3.75 -6.76 -5.51
CA ALA A 58 -4.96 -5.98 -5.26
C ALA A 58 -6.22 -6.68 -5.79
N ASP A 59 -6.14 -7.24 -6.99
CA ASP A 59 -7.23 -8.04 -7.57
C ASP A 59 -7.55 -9.25 -6.68
N LYS A 60 -6.52 -10.00 -6.25
CA LYS A 60 -6.68 -11.15 -5.35
C LYS A 60 -7.38 -10.81 -4.03
N TYR A 61 -7.17 -9.61 -3.50
CA TYR A 61 -7.77 -9.14 -2.25
C TYR A 61 -9.05 -8.32 -2.46
N GLY A 62 -9.52 -8.15 -3.70
CA GLY A 62 -10.71 -7.35 -3.99
C GLY A 62 -10.52 -5.88 -3.63
N VAL A 63 -9.38 -5.31 -4.00
CA VAL A 63 -8.99 -3.92 -3.73
C VAL A 63 -8.60 -3.26 -5.07
N ASP A 64 -9.06 -2.04 -5.29
CA ASP A 64 -8.58 -1.17 -6.35
C ASP A 64 -7.37 -0.36 -5.88
N VAL A 65 -6.43 -0.13 -6.81
CA VAL A 65 -5.23 0.66 -6.55
C VAL A 65 -5.24 1.88 -7.44
N GLU A 66 -5.19 3.05 -6.84
CA GLU A 66 -4.90 4.30 -7.54
C GLU A 66 -3.47 4.72 -7.26
N THR A 67 -2.79 5.26 -8.28
CA THR A 67 -1.40 5.67 -8.17
C THR A 67 -1.21 7.11 -8.60
N LYS A 68 -0.44 7.88 -7.81
CA LYS A 68 -0.01 9.23 -8.16
C LYS A 68 1.51 9.32 -8.05
N GLU A 69 2.17 9.80 -9.09
CA GLU A 69 3.63 9.92 -9.13
C GLU A 69 4.06 11.38 -9.24
N GLU A 70 4.69 11.91 -8.19
CA GLU A 70 5.23 13.27 -8.09
C GLU A 70 6.53 13.24 -7.27
N GLY A 71 7.62 12.74 -7.86
CA GLY A 71 8.91 12.49 -7.17
C GLY A 71 8.90 11.29 -6.21
N PHE A 72 7.75 11.00 -5.61
CA PHE A 72 7.40 9.78 -4.90
C PHE A 72 6.17 9.15 -5.56
N THR A 73 6.04 7.83 -5.47
CA THR A 73 4.83 7.11 -5.87
C THR A 73 3.93 6.93 -4.64
N THR A 74 2.74 7.51 -4.71
CA THR A 74 1.67 7.29 -3.73
C THR A 74 0.71 6.24 -4.28
N PHE A 75 0.52 5.16 -3.53
CA PHE A 75 -0.49 4.14 -3.79
C PHE A 75 -1.66 4.31 -2.83
N VAL A 76 -2.89 4.32 -3.34
CA VAL A 76 -4.12 4.39 -2.55
C VAL A 76 -4.91 3.11 -2.80
N PHE A 77 -5.25 2.42 -1.72
CA PHE A 77 -5.95 1.15 -1.71
C PHE A 77 -7.42 1.37 -1.35
N LYS A 78 -8.31 1.13 -2.31
CA LYS A 78 -9.75 1.27 -2.15
C LYS A 78 -10.40 -0.12 -2.17
N PRO A 79 -11.14 -0.54 -1.15
CA PRO A 79 -11.82 -1.83 -1.16
C PRO A 79 -12.92 -1.85 -2.21
N LYS A 80 -13.03 -2.96 -2.95
CA LYS A 80 -14.17 -3.25 -3.81
C LYS A 80 -15.34 -3.70 -2.92
N TYR A 81 -16.51 -3.13 -3.19
CA TYR A 81 -17.78 -3.48 -2.54
C TYR A 81 -18.48 -4.62 -3.27
#